data_AF-D3Z401-F1
#
_entry.id   AF-D3Z401-F1
#
_cell.length_a   1.000
_cell.length_b   1.000
_cell.length_c   1.000
_cell.angle_alpha   90.00
_cell.angle_beta   90.00
_cell.angle_gamma   90.00
#
_symmetry.space_group_name_H-M   'P 1'
#
loop_
_entity.id
_entity.type
_entity.pdbx_description
1 polymer ?
#
loop_
_entity_poly.entity_id
_entity_poly.type
_entity_poly.pdbx_seq_one_letter_code
_entity_poly.pdbx_strand_id
1 'polypeptide(L)' 'MELRSWLLWVVAAAGAVVLLAADAQGQKIFTNTWAVHIPGGPAVADRVAQKHGFHNLGQ' A
#
# COMPACT_ATOMS: atom_id res chain seq x y z
N MET A 1 39.23 19.74 0.52
CA MET A 1 38.85 18.41 1.05
C MET A 1 37.38 18.34 1.46
N GLU A 2 36.77 19.46 1.85
CA GLU A 2 35.35 19.62 2.22
C GLU A 2 34.32 19.11 1.19
N LEU A 3 34.51 19.39 -0.11
CA LEU A 3 33.54 19.02 -1.16
C LEU A 3 33.36 17.49 -1.32
N ARG A 4 34.38 16.70 -1.00
CA ARG A 4 34.28 15.24 -1.08
C ARG A 4 33.53 14.66 0.12
N SER A 5 33.58 15.33 1.27
CA SER A 5 32.92 14.87 2.49
C SER A 5 31.39 15.02 2.41
N TRP A 6 30.88 16.15 1.91
CA TRP A 6 29.42 16.35 1.80
C TRP A 6 28.76 15.36 0.83
N LEU A 7 29.43 15.05 -0.29
CA LEU A 7 28.96 14.07 -1.27
C LEU A 7 28.78 12.68 -0.65
N LEU A 8 29.71 12.27 0.23
CA LEU A 8 29.62 10.98 0.92
C LEU A 8 28.41 10.91 1.85
N TRP A 9 28.13 12.00 2.58
CA TRP A 9 26.96 12.09 3.45
C TRP A 9 25.64 12.08 2.66
N VAL A 10 25.58 12.75 1.51
CA VAL A 10 24.40 12.72 0.64
C VAL A 10 24.16 11.32 0.09
N VAL A 11 25.20 10.64 -0.38
CA VAL A 11 25.08 9.27 -0.90
C VAL A 11 24.64 8.31 0.21
N ALA A 12 25.21 8.45 1.42
CA ALA A 12 24.80 7.64 2.57
C ALA A 12 23.34 7.89 2.97
N ALA A 13 22.91 9.15 3.02
CA ALA A 13 21.53 9.51 3.34
C ALA A 13 20.55 9.00 2.26
N ALA A 14 20.88 9.18 0.98
CA ALA A 14 20.08 8.66 -0.12
C ALA A 14 19.98 7.13 -0.08
N GLY A 15 21.08 6.44 0.19
CA GLY A 15 21.10 4.98 0.36
C GLY A 15 20.19 4.53 1.52
N ALA A 16 20.26 5.22 2.66
CA ALA A 16 19.38 4.94 3.80
C ALA A 16 17.90 5.14 3.46
N VAL A 17 17.56 6.23 2.74
CA VAL A 17 16.19 6.48 2.28
C VAL A 17 15.69 5.37 1.35
N VAL A 18 16.52 4.92 0.41
CA VAL A 18 16.16 3.82 -0.52
C VAL A 18 15.90 2.53 0.25
N LEU A 19 16.75 2.18 1.22
CA LEU A 19 16.59 0.98 2.04
C LEU A 19 15.30 1.03 2.87
N LEU A 20 14.99 2.16 3.50
CA LEU A 20 13.77 2.35 4.28
C LEU A 20 12.51 2.28 3.40
N ALA A 21 12.54 2.87 2.21
CA ALA A 21 11.42 2.80 1.28
C ALA A 21 11.18 1.37 0.79
N ALA A 22 12.25 0.62 0.49
CA ALA A 22 12.14 -0.78 0.08
C ALA A 22 11.52 -1.66 1.17
N ASP A 23 11.90 -1.45 2.43
CA ASP A 23 11.32 -2.17 3.58
C ASP A 23 9.82 -1.86 3.74
N ALA A 24 9.43 -0.60 3.59
CA ALA A 24 8.03 -0.18 3.67
C ALA A 24 7.15 -0.81 2.56
N GLN A 25 7.68 -1.03 1.36
CA GLN A 25 6.93 -1.69 0.28
C GLN A 25 6.81 -3.21 0.46
N GLY A 26 7.70 -3.84 1.22
CA GLY A 26 7.69 -5.29 1.47
C GLY A 26 6.66 -5.76 2.50
N GLN A 27 5.98 -4.85 3.20
CA GLN A 27 5.00 -5.21 4.21
C GLN A 27 3.73 -5.81 3.57
N LYS A 28 3.56 -7.12 3.72
CA LYS A 28 2.33 -7.82 3.33
C LYS A 28 1.23 -7.50 4.34
N ILE A 29 0.40 -6.52 4.03
CA ILE A 29 -0.78 -6.18 4.84
C ILE A 29 -1.83 -7.26 4.63
N PHE A 30 -2.08 -8.07 5.67
CA PHE A 30 -3.18 -9.02 5.69
C PHE A 30 -4.45 -8.29 6.15
N THR A 31 -5.33 -7.98 5.20
CA THR A 31 -6.67 -7.49 5.52
C THR A 31 -7.63 -8.66 5.63
N ASN A 32 -8.55 -8.60 6.58
CA ASN A 32 -9.62 -9.58 6.67
C ASN A 32 -10.56 -9.39 5.47
N THR A 33 -10.59 -10.38 4.58
CA THR A 33 -11.63 -10.49 3.54
C THR A 33 -12.76 -11.33 4.11
N TRP A 34 -14.00 -10.88 3.93
CA TRP A 34 -15.20 -11.55 4.42
C TRP A 34 -16.16 -11.76 3.25
N ALA A 35 -16.75 -12.95 3.16
CA ALA A 35 -17.78 -13.28 2.19
C ALA A 35 -19.15 -13.07 2.83
N VAL A 36 -20.03 -12.32 2.15
CA VAL A 36 -21.41 -12.08 2.57
C VAL A 36 -22.36 -12.26 1.41
N HIS A 37 -23.56 -12.73 1.70
CA HIS A 37 -24.64 -12.77 0.72
C HIS A 37 -25.35 -11.41 0.71
N ILE A 38 -25.32 -10.72 -0.44
CA ILE A 38 -26.02 -9.46 -0.63
C ILE A 38 -27.22 -9.71 -1.55
N PRO A 39 -28.46 -9.54 -1.06
CA PRO A 39 -29.64 -9.66 -1.90
C PRO A 39 -29.66 -8.54 -2.96
N GLY A 40 -30.09 -8.86 -4.18
CA GLY A 40 -30.15 -7.91 -5.29
C GLY A 40 -29.02 -8.03 -6.31
N GLY A 41 -28.11 -9.00 -6.13
CA GLY A 41 -27.12 -9.38 -7.12
C GLY A 41 -25.88 -8.48 -7.19
N PRO A 42 -25.01 -8.69 -8.20
CA PRO A 42 -23.66 -8.12 -8.23
C PRO A 42 -23.64 -6.58 -8.18
N ALA A 43 -24.55 -5.93 -8.92
CA ALA A 43 -24.61 -4.47 -8.97
C ALA A 43 -24.97 -3.83 -7.62
N VAL A 44 -25.75 -4.53 -6.77
CA VAL A 44 -26.06 -4.05 -5.42
C VAL A 44 -24.86 -4.23 -4.51
N ALA A 45 -24.16 -5.36 -4.61
CA ALA A 45 -22.92 -5.61 -3.88
C ALA A 45 -21.85 -4.55 -4.20
N ASP A 46 -21.68 -4.20 -5.48
CA ASP A 46 -20.75 -3.14 -5.91
C ASP A 46 -21.11 -1.78 -5.32
N ARG A 47 -22.40 -1.43 -5.32
CA ARG A 47 -22.87 -0.15 -4.77
C ARG A 47 -22.65 -0.07 -3.27
N VAL A 48 -22.89 -1.16 -2.53
CA VAL A 48 -22.64 -1.23 -1.09
C VAL A 48 -21.15 -1.11 -0.80
N ALA A 49 -20.30 -1.85 -1.54
CA ALA A 49 -18.86 -1.78 -1.40
C ALA A 49 -18.34 -0.35 -1.65
N GLN A 50 -18.73 0.26 -2.77
CA GLN A 50 -18.33 1.62 -3.13
C GLN A 50 -18.79 2.67 -2.11
N LYS A 51 -20.02 2.56 -1.61
CA LYS A 51 -20.56 3.46 -0.58
C LYS A 51 -19.70 3.47 0.69
N HIS A 52 -19.08 2.35 1.04
CA HIS A 52 -18.30 2.19 2.26
C HIS A 52 -16.78 2.16 2.05
N GLY A 53 -16.30 2.45 0.83
CA GLY A 53 -14.87 2.47 0.52
C GLY A 53 -14.24 1.07 0.43
N PHE A 54 -15.05 0.03 0.26
CA PHE A 54 -14.58 -1.33 0.02
C PHE A 54 -14.55 -1.67 -1.47
N HIS A 55 -13.70 -2.63 -1.83
CA HIS A 55 -13.70 -3.25 -3.15
C HIS A 55 -14.48 -4.56 -3.09
N ASN A 56 -15.46 -4.73 -3.97
CA ASN A 56 -16.18 -6.00 -4.09
C ASN A 56 -15.29 -7.01 -4.81
N LEU A 57 -15.02 -8.14 -4.17
CA LEU A 57 -14.23 -9.26 -4.71
C LEU A 57 -15.08 -10.49 -5.02
N GLY A 58 -16.37 -10.46 -4.69
CA GLY A 58 -17.32 -11.54 -4.93
C GLY A 58 -17.98 -11.46 -6.31
N GLN A 59 -18.68 -12.53 -6.68
CA GLN A 59 -19.56 -12.61 -7.85
C GLN A 59 -21.01 -12.84 -7.42
#